data_AF-A0A2B7Y258-F1
#
_entry.id   AF-A0A2B7Y258-F1
#
_cell.length_a   1.000
_cell.length_b   1.000
_cell.length_c   1.000
_cell.angle_alpha   90.00
_cell.angle_beta   90.00
_cell.angle_gamma   90.00
#
_symmetry.space_group_name_H-M   'P 1'
#
loop_
_entity.id
_entity.type
_entity.pdbx_description
1 polymer ?
#
loop_
_entity_poly.entity_id
_entity_poly.type
_entity_poly.pdbx_seq_one_letter_code
_entity_poly.pdbx_strand_id
1 'polypeptide(L)'
;MPQNTTAAVADNNPYPDDANISHCLLTAISSKDLPELKRLLQTSPNFPSTCQPHILSPIHDSAFHAGLEAYKLVLRAFPQLKSWDLGHLGDPIGLAAAANDISFLTYLLDELGLDANEGRFCYTPVSVAVVGDCHGSSIRWRPMASSFGVTIV
;
A
#
# COMPACT_ATOMS: atom_id res chain seq x y z
N MET A 1 23.53 22.82 -47.42
CA MET A 1 23.50 22.97 -45.96
C MET A 1 22.59 21.88 -45.40
N PRO A 2 23.14 20.74 -44.95
CA PRO A 2 22.31 19.69 -44.34
C PRO A 2 21.90 20.16 -42.94
N GLN A 3 20.60 20.15 -42.64
CA GLN A 3 20.13 20.40 -41.29
C GLN A 3 20.25 19.13 -40.45
N ASN A 4 21.03 19.32 -39.39
CA ASN A 4 21.40 18.44 -38.32
C ASN A 4 20.20 17.68 -37.74
N THR A 5 20.18 16.36 -37.92
CA THR A 5 19.30 15.44 -37.19
C THR A 5 19.71 15.43 -35.72
N THR A 6 18.88 16.02 -34.86
CA THR A 6 18.98 15.82 -33.42
C THR A 6 18.63 14.37 -33.12
N ALA A 7 19.65 13.55 -32.89
CA ALA A 7 19.48 12.21 -32.35
C ALA A 7 18.80 12.32 -30.98
N ALA A 8 17.57 11.84 -30.89
CA ALA A 8 16.94 11.58 -29.60
C ALA A 8 17.80 10.51 -28.91
N VAL A 9 18.41 10.91 -27.79
CA VAL A 9 19.12 10.00 -26.90
C VAL A 9 18.08 8.98 -26.44
N ALA A 10 18.24 7.73 -26.90
CA ALA A 10 17.42 6.62 -26.46
C ALA A 10 17.63 6.47 -24.95
N ASP A 11 16.61 6.85 -24.19
CA ASP A 11 16.48 6.52 -22.78
C ASP A 11 16.54 4.99 -22.68
N ASN A 12 17.59 4.45 -22.07
CA ASN A 12 17.85 3.01 -21.96
C ASN A 12 16.92 2.34 -20.94
N ASN A 13 15.68 2.79 -20.84
CA ASN A 13 14.66 2.17 -20.01
C ASN A 13 14.00 1.02 -20.79
N PRO A 14 14.20 -0.25 -20.40
CA PRO A 14 13.64 -1.39 -21.12
C PRO A 14 12.11 -1.47 -21.09
N TYR A 15 11.41 -0.63 -20.31
CA TYR A 15 9.95 -0.66 -20.16
C TYR A 15 9.34 0.77 -20.18
N PRO A 16 9.36 1.46 -21.33
CA PRO A 16 8.87 2.84 -21.43
C PRO A 16 7.40 2.97 -20.99
N ASP A 17 6.57 1.96 -21.25
CA ASP A 17 5.14 2.00 -20.93
C ASP A 17 4.86 1.83 -19.43
N ASP A 18 5.51 0.88 -18.75
CA ASP A 18 5.35 0.68 -17.30
C ASP A 18 5.88 1.86 -16.50
N ALA A 19 7.01 2.44 -16.91
CA ALA A 19 7.56 3.60 -16.23
C ALA A 19 6.63 4.82 -16.34
N ASN A 20 6.02 5.03 -17.51
CA ASN A 20 5.02 6.07 -17.72
C ASN A 20 3.76 5.82 -16.89
N ILE A 21 3.22 4.59 -16.89
CA ILE A 21 2.03 4.25 -16.09
C ILE A 21 2.32 4.39 -14.59
N SER A 22 3.47 3.90 -14.12
CA SER A 22 3.91 4.03 -12.74
C SER A 22 3.99 5.51 -12.33
N HIS A 23 4.59 6.36 -13.17
CA HIS A 23 4.64 7.79 -12.92
C HIS A 23 3.23 8.41 -12.82
N CYS A 24 2.33 8.11 -13.76
CA CYS A 24 0.95 8.60 -13.72
C CYS A 24 0.20 8.13 -12.46
N LEU A 25 0.35 6.87 -12.06
CA LEU A 25 -0.26 6.34 -10.83
C LEU A 25 0.28 7.07 -9.60
N LEU A 26 1.59 7.26 -9.50
CA LEU A 26 2.22 7.99 -8.40
C LEU A 26 1.76 9.45 -8.35
N THR A 27 1.62 10.11 -9.50
CA THR A 27 1.07 11.47 -9.58
C THR A 27 -0.38 11.51 -9.08
N ALA A 28 -1.24 10.62 -9.56
CA ALA A 28 -2.64 10.57 -9.14
C ALA A 28 -2.77 10.32 -7.63
N ILE A 29 -1.96 9.41 -7.08
CA ILE A 29 -1.88 9.13 -5.63
C ILE A 29 -1.42 10.37 -4.86
N SER A 30 -0.34 11.01 -5.29
CA SER A 30 0.23 12.19 -4.62
C SER A 30 -0.73 13.38 -4.64
N SER A 31 -1.49 13.54 -5.72
CA SER A 31 -2.53 14.55 -5.85
C SER A 31 -3.87 14.15 -5.21
N LYS A 32 -3.97 12.95 -4.64
CA LYS A 32 -5.21 12.37 -4.05
C LYS A 32 -6.39 12.32 -5.03
N ASP A 33 -6.10 12.20 -6.32
CA ASP A 33 -7.10 12.09 -7.39
C ASP A 33 -7.57 10.63 -7.52
N LEU A 34 -8.51 10.23 -6.65
CA LEU A 34 -9.07 8.87 -6.65
C LEU A 34 -9.78 8.51 -7.98
N PRO A 35 -10.56 9.40 -8.62
CA PRO A 35 -11.13 9.15 -9.94
C PRO A 35 -10.06 8.81 -10.99
N GLU A 36 -8.98 9.59 -11.07
CA GLU A 36 -7.91 9.34 -12.05
C GLU A 36 -7.12 8.08 -11.71
N LEU A 37 -6.79 7.86 -10.43
CA LEU A 37 -6.16 6.62 -9.98
C LEU A 37 -6.99 5.40 -10.40
N LYS A 38 -8.31 5.43 -10.15
CA LYS A 38 -9.22 4.36 -10.55
C LYS A 38 -9.25 4.18 -12.07
N ARG A 39 -9.30 5.27 -12.83
CA ARG A 39 -9.29 5.23 -14.30
C ARG A 39 -8.02 4.57 -14.81
N LEU A 40 -6.85 4.99 -14.33
CA LEU A 40 -5.54 4.45 -14.72
C LEU A 40 -5.44 2.95 -14.43
N LEU A 41 -5.82 2.50 -13.22
CA LEU A 41 -5.82 1.09 -12.86
C LEU A 41 -6.76 0.25 -13.75
N GLN A 42 -7.89 0.82 -14.19
CA GLN A 42 -8.84 0.14 -15.07
C GLN A 42 -8.38 0.11 -16.54
N THR A 43 -7.73 1.17 -17.01
CA THR A 43 -7.25 1.27 -18.41
C THR A 43 -5.92 0.58 -18.64
N SER A 44 -5.21 0.19 -17.57
CA SER A 44 -3.90 -0.45 -17.62
C SER A 44 -3.90 -1.85 -16.96
N PRO A 45 -4.72 -2.81 -17.40
CA PRO A 45 -4.89 -4.10 -16.72
C PRO A 45 -3.64 -5.00 -16.78
N ASN A 46 -2.74 -4.76 -17.73
CA ASN A 46 -1.50 -5.52 -17.88
C ASN A 46 -0.32 -4.88 -17.13
N PHE A 47 -0.54 -3.76 -16.46
CA PHE A 47 0.49 -3.14 -15.63
C PHE A 47 0.58 -3.85 -14.26
N PRO A 48 1.79 -4.03 -13.71
CA PRO A 48 3.06 -3.90 -14.41
C PRO A 48 3.27 -5.12 -15.33
N SER A 49 3.89 -4.89 -16.49
CA SER A 49 4.19 -5.96 -17.46
C SER A 49 5.13 -7.02 -16.88
N THR A 50 5.91 -6.65 -15.85
CA THR A 50 6.72 -7.56 -15.05
C THR A 50 6.36 -7.39 -13.58
N CYS A 51 6.24 -8.48 -12.83
CA CYS A 51 5.93 -8.44 -11.40
C CYS A 51 7.19 -8.07 -10.57
N GLN A 52 7.76 -6.89 -10.83
CA GLN A 52 8.99 -6.42 -10.20
C GLN A 52 8.68 -5.57 -8.96
N PRO A 53 9.24 -5.92 -7.77
CA PRO A 53 8.98 -5.18 -6.53
C PRO A 53 9.26 -3.69 -6.62
N HIS A 54 10.33 -3.27 -7.29
CA HIS A 54 10.71 -1.85 -7.38
C HIS A 54 9.68 -0.96 -8.12
N ILE A 55 8.79 -1.53 -8.93
CA ILE A 55 7.72 -0.78 -9.60
C ILE A 55 6.55 -0.56 -8.64
N LEU A 56 6.18 -1.59 -7.88
CA LEU A 56 4.97 -1.55 -7.05
C LEU A 56 5.23 -1.03 -5.63
N SER A 57 6.44 -1.19 -5.08
CA SER A 57 6.76 -0.69 -3.72
C SER A 57 6.52 0.82 -3.58
N PRO A 58 6.95 1.69 -4.52
CA PRO A 58 6.66 3.13 -4.43
C PRO A 58 5.15 3.44 -4.50
N ILE A 59 4.39 2.69 -5.30
CA ILE A 59 2.94 2.84 -5.44
C ILE A 59 2.23 2.43 -4.16
N HIS A 60 2.65 1.30 -3.57
CA HIS A 60 2.13 0.76 -2.32
C HIS A 60 2.34 1.75 -1.16
N ASP A 61 3.57 2.24 -1.01
CA ASP A 61 3.95 3.20 0.02
C ASP A 61 3.19 4.53 -0.14
N SER A 62 3.17 5.08 -1.35
CA SER A 62 2.44 6.32 -1.63
C SER A 62 0.95 6.19 -1.37
N ALA A 63 0.34 5.05 -1.72
CA ALA A 63 -1.08 4.82 -1.54
C ALA A 63 -1.48 4.75 -0.06
N PHE A 64 -0.63 4.14 0.78
CA PHE A 64 -0.84 4.12 2.22
C PHE A 64 -0.90 5.55 2.78
N HIS A 65 0.07 6.38 2.42
CA HIS A 65 0.16 7.77 2.88
C HIS A 65 -0.91 8.70 2.27
N ALA A 66 -1.41 8.39 1.07
CA ALA A 66 -2.49 9.15 0.45
C ALA A 66 -3.85 8.94 1.16
N GLY A 67 -4.04 7.77 1.78
CA GLY A 67 -5.18 7.44 2.63
C GLY A 67 -5.88 6.13 2.26
N LEU A 68 -6.82 5.73 3.11
CA LEU A 68 -7.43 4.39 3.08
C LEU A 68 -8.07 4.03 1.73
N GLU A 69 -8.75 4.97 1.09
CA GLU A 69 -9.45 4.69 -0.18
C GLU A 69 -8.48 4.52 -1.35
N ALA A 70 -7.37 5.28 -1.39
CA ALA A 70 -6.30 5.08 -2.37
C ALA A 70 -5.66 3.70 -2.17
N TYR A 71 -5.36 3.35 -0.91
CA TYR A 71 -4.81 2.05 -0.54
C TYR A 71 -5.73 0.89 -0.94
N LYS A 72 -7.03 1.00 -0.68
CA LYS A 72 -8.04 0.02 -1.13
C LYS A 72 -8.06 -0.15 -2.65
N LEU A 73 -7.98 0.94 -3.43
CA LEU A 73 -7.92 0.87 -4.89
C LEU A 73 -6.67 0.12 -5.36
N VAL A 74 -5.51 0.46 -4.80
CA VAL A 74 -4.23 -0.18 -5.14
C VAL A 74 -4.24 -1.66 -4.77
N LEU A 75 -4.73 -2.06 -3.59
CA LEU A 75 -4.82 -3.47 -3.20
C LEU A 75 -5.81 -4.29 -4.03
N ARG A 76 -6.86 -3.66 -4.57
CA ARG A 76 -7.78 -4.34 -5.50
C ARG A 76 -7.10 -4.64 -6.83
N ALA A 77 -6.26 -3.73 -7.31
CA ALA A 77 -5.49 -3.94 -8.54
C ALA A 77 -4.30 -4.88 -8.33
N PHE A 78 -3.67 -4.83 -7.15
CA PHE A 78 -2.47 -5.61 -6.82
C PHE A 78 -2.63 -6.33 -5.47
N PRO A 79 -3.39 -7.44 -5.42
CA PRO A 79 -3.65 -8.15 -4.17
C PRO A 79 -2.40 -8.68 -3.45
N GLN A 80 -1.31 -8.89 -4.17
CA GLN A 80 -0.02 -9.35 -3.62
C GLN A 80 0.59 -8.36 -2.63
N LEU A 81 0.22 -7.08 -2.69
CA LEU A 81 0.76 -6.03 -1.82
C LEU A 81 0.25 -6.10 -0.38
N LYS A 82 -0.78 -6.92 -0.11
CA LYS A 82 -1.34 -7.09 1.25
C LYS A 82 -0.30 -7.56 2.27
N SER A 83 0.68 -8.35 1.84
CA SER A 83 1.73 -8.91 2.70
C SER A 83 3.06 -8.17 2.57
N TRP A 84 3.12 -7.07 1.81
CA TRP A 84 4.35 -6.31 1.63
C TRP A 84 4.52 -5.32 2.79
N ASP A 85 5.76 -5.11 3.19
CA ASP A 85 6.09 -3.99 4.07
C ASP A 85 6.02 -2.67 3.29
N LEU A 86 5.94 -1.56 4.03
CA LEU A 86 6.06 -0.20 3.50
C LEU A 86 7.53 0.24 3.56
N GLY A 87 8.44 -0.68 3.24
CA GLY A 87 9.88 -0.50 3.33
C GLY A 87 10.36 -0.27 4.77
N HIS A 88 11.20 0.76 4.94
CA HIS A 88 11.91 1.01 6.21
C HIS A 88 11.00 1.54 7.33
N LEU A 89 9.75 1.88 7.05
CA LEU A 89 8.75 2.33 8.03
C LEU A 89 8.05 1.16 8.74
N GLY A 90 8.27 -0.08 8.30
CA GLY A 90 7.63 -1.28 8.84
C GLY A 90 6.43 -1.69 8.00
N ASP A 91 5.49 -2.43 8.60
CA ASP A 91 4.30 -2.93 7.91
C ASP A 91 3.08 -2.01 8.09
N PRO A 92 2.03 -2.18 7.25
CA PRO A 92 0.83 -1.36 7.33
C PRO A 92 0.16 -1.34 8.72
N ILE A 93 0.19 -2.45 9.47
CA ILE A 93 -0.40 -2.51 10.82
C ILE A 93 0.40 -1.62 11.77
N GLY A 94 1.72 -1.80 11.82
CA GLY A 94 2.56 -1.06 12.75
C GLY A 94 2.52 0.44 12.49
N LEU A 95 2.51 0.85 11.22
CA LEU A 95 2.41 2.27 10.86
C LEU A 95 1.02 2.86 11.19
N ALA A 96 -0.07 2.14 10.87
CA ALA A 96 -1.42 2.60 11.22
C ALA A 96 -1.63 2.70 12.74
N ALA A 97 -1.08 1.76 13.51
CA ALA A 97 -1.12 1.81 14.97
C ALA A 97 -0.28 2.95 15.55
N ALA A 98 0.93 3.18 15.04
CA ALA A 98 1.76 4.31 15.47
C ALA A 98 1.09 5.67 15.17
N ALA A 99 0.35 5.76 14.06
CA ALA A 99 -0.40 6.95 13.68
C ALA A 99 -1.76 7.10 14.40
N ASN A 100 -2.18 6.11 15.20
CA ASN A 100 -3.53 6.02 15.78
C ASN A 100 -4.65 6.11 14.71
N ASP A 101 -4.41 5.57 13.51
CA ASP A 101 -5.40 5.53 12.43
C ASP A 101 -6.33 4.32 12.59
N ILE A 102 -7.37 4.51 13.39
CA ILE A 102 -8.36 3.48 13.71
C ILE A 102 -9.09 2.98 12.46
N SER A 103 -9.32 3.85 11.46
CA SER A 103 -10.04 3.46 10.24
C SER A 103 -9.20 2.51 9.40
N PHE A 104 -7.90 2.82 9.27
CA PHE A 104 -6.96 1.92 8.61
C PHE A 104 -6.79 0.61 9.37
N LEU A 105 -6.61 0.65 10.69
CA LEU A 105 -6.46 -0.56 11.50
C LEU A 105 -7.68 -1.49 11.39
N THR A 106 -8.89 -0.93 11.45
CA THR A 106 -10.13 -1.69 11.24
C THR A 106 -10.10 -2.40 9.90
N TYR A 107 -9.76 -1.68 8.82
CA TYR A 107 -9.64 -2.29 7.49
C TYR A 107 -8.57 -3.39 7.43
N LEU A 108 -7.39 -3.15 7.99
CA LEU A 108 -6.28 -4.12 7.96
C LEU A 108 -6.59 -5.39 8.76
N LEU A 109 -7.25 -5.27 9.92
CA LEU A 109 -7.49 -6.39 10.83
C LEU A 109 -8.79 -7.12 10.51
N ASP A 110 -9.88 -6.39 10.27
CA ASP A 110 -11.20 -7.01 10.03
C ASP A 110 -11.39 -7.40 8.57
N GLU A 111 -11.04 -6.53 7.61
CA GLU A 111 -11.29 -6.81 6.19
C GLU A 111 -10.15 -7.58 5.52
N LEU A 112 -8.89 -7.29 5.87
CA LEU A 112 -7.73 -8.01 5.31
C LEU A 112 -7.29 -9.21 6.16
N GLY A 113 -7.74 -9.32 7.42
CA GLY A 113 -7.42 -10.44 8.29
C GLY A 113 -5.96 -10.50 8.72
N LEU A 114 -5.25 -9.37 8.75
CA LEU A 114 -3.86 -9.33 9.18
C LEU A 114 -3.76 -9.52 10.70
N ASP A 115 -2.69 -10.16 11.18
CA ASP A 115 -2.47 -10.38 12.62
C ASP A 115 -1.87 -9.14 13.29
N ALA A 116 -2.62 -8.56 14.23
CA ALA A 116 -2.19 -7.41 15.01
C ALA A 116 -0.85 -7.63 15.75
N ASN A 117 -0.49 -8.87 16.09
CA ASN A 117 0.74 -9.21 16.80
C ASN A 117 1.98 -9.21 15.90
N GLU A 118 1.78 -9.28 14.58
CA GLU A 118 2.87 -9.25 13.60
C GLU A 118 3.26 -7.80 13.22
N GLY A 119 2.47 -6.82 13.66
CA GLY A 119 2.66 -5.41 13.32
C GLY A 119 4.01 -4.86 13.80
N ARG A 120 4.73 -4.18 12.90
CA ARG A 120 6.04 -3.58 13.15
C ARG A 120 6.06 -2.13 12.69
N PHE A 121 6.57 -1.27 13.55
CA PHE A 121 6.97 0.09 13.19
C PHE A 121 8.49 0.12 13.08
N CYS A 122 8.99 0.49 11.90
CA CYS A 122 10.38 0.26 11.51
C CYS A 122 10.76 -1.22 11.70
N TYR A 123 11.69 -1.51 12.63
CA TYR A 123 12.15 -2.87 12.94
C TYR A 123 11.62 -3.40 14.28
N THR A 124 10.73 -2.65 14.93
CA THR A 124 10.28 -2.92 16.30
C THR A 124 8.83 -3.39 16.28
N PRO A 125 8.49 -4.50 16.96
CA PRO A 125 7.09 -4.88 17.17
C PRO A 125 6.30 -3.72 17.76
N VAL A 126 5.13 -3.43 17.19
CA VAL A 126 4.34 -2.24 17.58
C VAL A 126 3.89 -2.31 19.04
N SER A 127 3.71 -3.53 19.56
CA SER A 127 3.44 -3.80 20.97
C SER A 127 4.53 -3.31 21.92
N VAL A 128 5.75 -3.10 21.45
CA VAL A 128 6.87 -2.53 22.21
C VAL A 128 6.99 -1.03 21.95
N ALA A 129 6.73 -0.58 20.71
CA ALA A 129 6.83 0.82 20.32
C ALA A 129 5.81 1.73 21.06
N VAL A 130 4.60 1.22 21.33
CA VAL A 130 3.52 1.98 22.00
C VAL A 130 3.73 2.10 23.52
N VAL A 131 4.65 1.32 24.11
CA VAL A 131 4.90 1.30 25.57
C VAL A 131 5.76 2.49 26.04
N GLY A 132 6.24 3.33 25.12
CA GLY A 132 7.01 4.53 25.42
C GLY A 132 6.25 5.61 26.21
N ASP A 133 4.92 5.63 26.13
CA ASP A 133 4.07 6.56 26.86
C ASP A 133 3.17 5.83 27.89
N CYS A 134 3.66 5.79 29.13
CA CYS A 134 2.92 5.79 30.40
C CYS A 134 1.72 4.80 30.56
N HIS A 135 1.94 3.73 31.33
CA HIS A 135 0.96 2.83 31.98
C HIS A 135 0.32 1.72 31.12
N GLY A 136 1.03 0.58 31.01
CA GLY A 136 0.49 -0.73 31.34
C GLY A 136 -0.74 -1.25 30.59
N SER A 137 -1.04 -0.76 29.39
CA SER A 137 -2.17 -1.24 28.59
C SER A 137 -1.66 -2.02 27.39
N SER A 138 -1.58 -3.36 27.50
CA SER A 138 -1.38 -4.19 26.32
C SER A 138 -2.59 -4.01 25.41
N ILE A 139 -2.39 -3.57 24.16
CA ILE A 139 -3.42 -3.67 23.13
C ILE A 139 -3.60 -5.17 22.83
N ARG A 140 -4.53 -5.82 23.53
CA ARG A 140 -5.09 -7.10 23.09
C ARG A 140 -6.19 -6.78 22.10
N TRP A 141 -5.90 -6.91 20.82
CA TRP A 141 -6.93 -6.89 19.80
C TRP A 141 -7.85 -8.10 20.01
N ARG A 142 -9.16 -7.85 20.14
CA ARG A 142 -10.18 -8.89 20.07
C ARG A 142 -10.93 -8.67 18.76
N PRO A 143 -10.93 -9.63 17.81
CA PRO A 143 -11.77 -9.50 16.63
C PRO A 143 -13.22 -9.31 17.07
N MET A 144 -13.95 -8.41 16.40
CA MET A 144 -15.40 -8.44 16.51
C MET A 144 -15.85 -9.75 15.86
N ALA A 145 -16.25 -10.70 16.70
CA ALA A 145 -16.87 -11.92 16.26
C ALA A 145 -18.07 -11.55 15.39
N SER A 146 -17.92 -11.77 14.07
CA SER A 146 -19.05 -11.87 13.16
C SER A 146 -19.92 -13.01 13.65
N SER A 147 -20.99 -12.65 14.35
CA SER A 147 -22.02 -13.58 14.80
C SER A 147 -22.80 -14.08 13.59
N PHE A 148 -22.20 -15.02 12.84
CA PHE A 148 -22.95 -15.96 12.04
C PHE A 148 -23.07 -17.25 12.83
N GLY A 149 -24.24 -17.42 13.44
CA GLY A 149 -24.64 -18.70 13.99
C GLY A 149 -24.65 -19.75 12.88
N VAL A 150 -23.86 -20.80 13.06
CA VAL A 150 -24.10 -22.09 12.44
C VAL A 150 -24.03 -23.11 13.56
N THR A 151 -25.21 -23.53 14.01
CA THR A 151 -25.40 -24.79 14.72
C THR A 151 -25.11 -25.90 13.72
N ILE A 152 -24.09 -26.71 13.98
CA ILE A 152 -24.01 -28.05 13.38
C ILE A 152 -24.26 -29.04 14.52
N VAL A 153 -25.20 -29.93 14.22
CA VAL A 153 -25.85 -30.95 15.07
C VAL A 153 -24.85 -31.93 15.67
#